data_AF-A0AAV1RDY3-F1
#
_entry.id   AF-A0AAV1RDY3-F1
#
_cell.length_a   1.000
_cell.length_b   1.000
_cell.length_c   1.000
_cell.angle_alpha   90.00
_cell.angle_beta   90.00
_cell.angle_gamma   90.00
#
_symmetry.space_group_name_H-M   'P 1'
#
loop_
_entity.id
_entity.type
_entity.pdbx_description
1 polymer ?
#
loop_
_entity_poly.entity_id
_entity_poly.type
_entity_poly.pdbx_seq_one_letter_code
_entity_poly.pdbx_strand_id
1 'polypeptide(L)'
;MSIDKRACELILAVLDLLCGCAEGRAKLFKHEAGLAVVSKKILRVSHVASDKEVRILCSICRFSATSRVLQEMLQVGVVAKLCLVSQVDSSLKSKERAREILKLHSKVWRSSACIPANLMSTYPSC
;
A
#
# COMPACT_ATOMS: atom_id res chain seq x y z
N MET A 1 22.37 -2.30 11.28
CA MET A 1 20.89 -2.11 11.16
C MET A 1 20.40 -1.53 12.48
N SER A 2 19.70 -0.39 12.49
CA SER A 2 19.23 0.21 13.76
C SER A 2 18.10 -0.62 14.39
N ILE A 3 17.97 -0.55 15.72
CA ILE A 3 16.94 -1.25 16.49
C ILE A 3 15.54 -0.84 15.99
N ASP A 4 15.33 0.44 15.72
CA ASP A 4 14.05 0.97 15.20
C ASP A 4 13.65 0.36 13.85
N LYS A 5 14.63 0.15 12.96
CA LYS A 5 14.38 -0.47 11.65
C LYS A 5 13.96 -1.93 11.80
N ARG A 6 14.63 -2.68 12.69
CA ARG A 6 14.25 -4.07 13.00
C ARG A 6 12.86 -4.15 13.63
N ALA A 7 12.54 -3.23 14.54
CA ALA A 7 11.22 -3.15 15.15
C ALA A 7 10.13 -2.89 14.09
N CYS A 8 10.34 -1.93 13.18
CA CYS A 8 9.42 -1.70 12.07
C CYS A 8 9.20 -2.94 11.19
N GLU A 9 10.27 -3.66 10.84
CA GLU A 9 10.17 -4.88 10.03
C GLU A 9 9.37 -6.00 10.71
N LEU A 10 9.52 -6.14 12.03
CA LEU A 10 8.76 -7.11 12.83
C LEU A 10 7.29 -6.70 12.96
N ILE A 11 7.00 -5.43 13.23
CA ILE A 11 5.63 -4.91 13.30
C ILE A 11 4.92 -5.15 11.97
N LEU A 12 5.58 -4.85 10.84
CA LEU A 12 5.02 -5.10 9.51
C LEU A 12 4.84 -6.60 9.22
N ALA A 13 5.69 -7.48 9.77
CA ALA A 13 5.50 -8.93 9.67
C ALA A 13 4.23 -9.39 10.39
N VAL A 14 3.99 -8.87 11.59
CA VAL A 14 2.79 -9.19 12.37
C VAL A 14 1.54 -8.63 11.69
N LEU A 15 1.59 -7.38 11.20
CA LEU A 15 0.46 -6.78 10.48
C LEU A 15 0.11 -7.54 9.20
N ASP A 16 1.12 -7.98 8.43
CA ASP A 16 0.90 -8.79 7.24
C ASP A 16 0.21 -10.13 7.55
N LEU A 17 0.63 -10.80 8.63
CA LEU A 17 -0.02 -12.02 9.10
C LEU A 17 -1.48 -11.75 9.52
N LEU A 18 -1.74 -10.71 10.31
CA LEU A 18 -3.08 -10.35 10.76
C LEU A 18 -4.00 -9.99 9.58
N CYS A 19 -3.50 -9.26 8.58
CA CYS A 19 -4.26 -8.92 7.39
C CYS A 19 -4.54 -10.11 6.45
N GLY A 20 -4.06 -11.31 6.79
CA GLY A 20 -4.39 -12.57 6.12
C GLY A 20 -5.85 -13.01 6.29
N CYS A 21 -6.56 -12.54 7.32
CA CYS A 21 -7.97 -12.85 7.56
C CYS A 21 -8.87 -11.60 7.59
N ALA A 22 -10.18 -11.80 7.53
CA ALA A 22 -11.16 -10.71 7.54
C ALA A 22 -11.14 -9.92 8.86
N GLU A 23 -11.02 -10.63 9.98
CA GLU A 23 -11.02 -10.07 11.34
C GLU A 23 -9.80 -9.18 11.57
N GLY A 24 -8.61 -9.61 11.13
CA GLY A 24 -7.39 -8.83 11.27
C GLY A 24 -7.40 -7.58 10.40
N ARG A 25 -7.94 -7.65 9.17
CA ARG A 25 -8.20 -6.45 8.35
C ARG A 25 -9.20 -5.52 9.03
N ALA A 26 -10.30 -6.05 9.57
CA ALA A 26 -11.27 -5.25 10.30
C ALA A 26 -10.64 -4.56 11.53
N LYS A 27 -9.75 -5.26 12.26
CA LYS A 27 -9.02 -4.70 13.41
C LYS A 27 -8.08 -3.56 13.01
N LEU A 28 -7.41 -3.67 11.86
CA LEU A 28 -6.57 -2.59 11.31
C LEU A 28 -7.39 -1.30 11.11
N PHE A 29 -8.62 -1.43 10.60
CA PHE A 29 -9.52 -0.30 10.35
C PHE A 29 -10.31 0.16 11.59
N LYS A 30 -10.20 -0.50 12.75
CA LYS A 30 -10.78 0.04 14.00
C LYS A 30 -10.07 1.31 14.45
N HIS A 31 -8.85 1.54 13.99
CA HIS A 31 -8.10 2.76 14.26
C HIS A 31 -8.06 3.63 12.99
N GLU A 32 -8.43 4.90 13.10
CA GLU A 32 -8.55 5.81 11.94
C GLU A 32 -7.22 6.03 11.21
N ALA A 33 -6.09 5.96 11.92
CA ALA A 33 -4.77 6.04 11.32
C ALA A 33 -4.21 4.70 10.79
N GLY A 34 -4.96 3.61 10.81
CA GLY A 34 -4.46 2.27 10.50
C GLY A 34 -3.78 2.18 9.12
N LEU A 35 -4.43 2.72 8.09
CA LEU A 35 -3.90 2.74 6.73
C LEU A 35 -2.73 3.72 6.56
N ALA A 36 -2.79 4.86 7.26
CA ALA A 36 -1.71 5.84 7.28
C ALA A 36 -0.42 5.23 7.86
N VAL A 37 -0.51 4.47 8.95
CA VAL A 37 0.64 3.81 9.59
C VAL A 37 1.28 2.78 8.66
N VAL A 38 0.46 1.92 8.02
CA VAL A 38 0.95 0.90 7.07
C VAL A 38 1.61 1.52 5.84
N SER A 39 1.13 2.67 5.37
CA SER A 39 1.65 3.26 4.13
C SER A 39 2.72 4.33 4.34
N LYS A 40 2.94 4.82 5.56
CA LYS A 40 3.88 5.93 5.84
C LYS A 40 5.34 5.56 5.56
N LYS A 41 5.68 4.27 5.62
CA LYS A 41 7.06 3.77 5.62
C LYS A 41 7.46 3.03 4.33
N ILE A 42 6.55 2.92 3.36
CA ILE A 42 6.84 2.42 2.01
C ILE A 42 8.05 3.13 1.43
N LEU A 43 9.05 2.35 0.99
CA LEU A 43 10.34 2.79 0.44
C LEU A 43 11.27 3.54 1.42
N ARG A 44 10.91 3.63 2.72
CA ARG A 44 11.65 4.43 3.72
C ARG A 44 12.36 3.61 4.78
N VAL A 45 12.18 2.28 4.81
CA VAL A 45 12.76 1.40 5.86
C VAL A 45 13.70 0.38 5.23
N SER A 46 13.16 -0.57 4.46
CA SER A 46 13.92 -1.57 3.70
C SER A 46 13.08 -2.12 2.56
N HIS A 47 13.72 -2.85 1.64
CA HIS A 47 13.00 -3.60 0.60
C HIS A 47 12.06 -4.65 1.21
N VAL A 48 12.48 -5.31 2.29
CA VAL A 48 11.67 -6.31 2.99
C VAL A 48 10.44 -5.68 3.64
N ALA A 49 10.61 -4.52 4.31
CA ALA A 49 9.48 -3.77 4.86
C ALA A 49 8.51 -3.34 3.76
N SER A 50 9.04 -2.78 2.66
CA SER A 50 8.23 -2.31 1.54
C SER A 50 7.43 -3.46 0.88
N ASP A 51 8.02 -4.66 0.74
CA ASP A 51 7.27 -5.82 0.21
C ASP A 51 6.09 -6.19 1.12
N LYS A 52 6.30 -6.20 2.45
CA LYS A 52 5.23 -6.48 3.41
C LYS A 52 4.12 -5.43 3.37
N GLU A 53 4.47 -4.14 3.31
CA GLU A 53 3.48 -3.07 3.18
C GLU A 53 2.67 -3.23 1.88
N VAL A 54 3.31 -3.53 0.76
CA VAL A 54 2.61 -3.79 -0.52
C VAL A 54 1.70 -5.03 -0.43
N ARG A 55 2.10 -6.09 0.29
CA ARG A 55 1.23 -7.24 0.54
C ARG A 55 0.00 -6.90 1.37
N ILE A 56 0.17 -6.17 2.46
CA ILE A 56 -0.94 -5.71 3.31
C ILE A 56 -1.92 -4.89 2.46
N LEU A 57 -1.42 -3.92 1.70
CA LEU A 57 -2.24 -3.10 0.80
C LEU A 57 -2.96 -3.95 -0.25
N CYS A 58 -2.29 -4.96 -0.80
CA CYS A 58 -2.88 -5.88 -1.76
C CYS A 58 -4.06 -6.67 -1.16
N SER A 59 -3.88 -7.20 0.06
CA SER A 59 -4.94 -7.90 0.79
C SER A 59 -6.15 -6.99 1.05
N ILE A 60 -5.90 -5.76 1.51
CA ILE A 60 -6.95 -4.75 1.72
C ILE A 60 -7.69 -4.45 0.42
N CYS A 61 -6.97 -4.18 -0.67
CA CYS A 61 -7.56 -3.81 -1.95
C CYS A 61 -8.40 -4.93 -2.56
N ARG A 62 -8.06 -6.19 -2.29
CA ARG A 62 -8.82 -7.34 -2.80
C ARG A 62 -10.05 -7.66 -1.96
N PHE A 63 -9.95 -7.55 -0.64
CA PHE A 63 -10.93 -8.14 0.26
C PHE A 63 -11.64 -7.15 1.18
N SER A 64 -11.27 -5.85 1.16
CA SER A 64 -11.81 -4.83 2.06
C SER A 64 -11.91 -3.44 1.41
N ALA A 65 -11.91 -3.38 0.08
CA ALA A 65 -11.98 -2.14 -0.70
C ALA A 65 -13.40 -1.55 -0.73
N THR A 66 -13.80 -0.91 0.37
CA THR A 66 -14.99 -0.04 0.39
C THR A 66 -14.67 1.33 -0.22
N SER A 67 -15.68 2.08 -0.66
CA SER A 67 -15.48 3.45 -1.16
C SER A 67 -14.71 4.32 -0.17
N ARG A 68 -15.05 4.22 1.13
CA ARG A 68 -14.34 4.93 2.20
C ARG A 68 -12.85 4.58 2.25
N VAL A 69 -12.51 3.29 2.21
CA VAL A 69 -11.11 2.83 2.24
C VAL A 69 -10.36 3.31 0.99
N LEU A 70 -10.97 3.24 -0.19
CA LEU A 70 -10.34 3.69 -1.44
C LEU A 70 -10.09 5.20 -1.45
N GLN A 71 -10.97 6.00 -0.84
CA GLN A 71 -10.77 7.44 -0.67
C GLN A 71 -9.67 7.73 0.35
N GLU A 72 -9.65 7.03 1.49
CA GLU A 72 -8.59 7.16 2.49
C GLU A 72 -7.22 6.83 1.89
N MET A 73 -7.14 5.80 1.04
CA MET A 73 -5.93 5.44 0.29
C MET A 73 -5.40 6.58 -0.59
N LEU A 74 -6.28 7.36 -1.23
CA LEU A 74 -5.89 8.55 -1.97
C LEU A 74 -5.33 9.61 -1.01
N GLN A 75 -6.06 9.92 0.07
CA GLN A 75 -5.72 10.99 1.01
C GLN A 75 -4.37 10.76 1.69
N VAL A 76 -4.07 9.52 2.11
CA VAL A 76 -2.79 9.20 2.76
C VAL A 76 -1.66 8.90 1.76
N GLY A 77 -1.92 9.13 0.46
CA GLY A 77 -0.94 9.04 -0.62
C GLY A 77 -0.50 7.61 -0.96
N VAL A 78 -1.35 6.60 -0.70
CA VAL A 78 -1.03 5.20 -1.05
C VAL A 78 -0.84 5.05 -2.55
N VAL A 79 -1.72 5.64 -3.35
CA VAL A 79 -1.70 5.50 -4.81
C VAL A 79 -0.40 6.05 -5.40
N ALA A 80 0.04 7.23 -4.95
CA ALA A 80 1.32 7.80 -5.34
C ALA A 80 2.50 6.89 -4.96
N LYS A 81 2.49 6.29 -3.75
CA LYS A 81 3.54 5.37 -3.32
C LYS A 81 3.56 4.07 -4.15
N LEU A 82 2.40 3.55 -4.54
CA LEU A 82 2.32 2.37 -5.42
C LEU A 82 2.87 2.67 -6.83
N CYS A 83 2.59 3.87 -7.37
CA CYS A 83 3.22 4.35 -8.60
C CYS A 83 4.75 4.38 -8.46
N LEU A 84 5.27 4.92 -7.34
CA LEU A 84 6.71 4.98 -7.08
C LEU A 84 7.34 3.58 -6.95
N VAL A 85 6.71 2.65 -6.24
CA VAL A 85 7.17 1.24 -6.13
C VAL A 85 7.37 0.60 -7.51
N SER A 86 6.54 0.97 -8.48
CA SER A 86 6.66 0.47 -9.85
C SER A 86 7.87 1.03 -10.61
N GLN A 87 8.35 2.22 -10.23
CA GLN A 87 9.43 2.94 -10.91
C GLN A 87 10.81 2.68 -10.31
N VAL A 88 10.91 2.65 -8.97
CA VAL A 88 12.20 2.53 -8.27
C VAL A 88 12.72 1.10 -8.26
N ASP A 89 13.95 0.90 -7.81
CA ASP A 89 14.46 -0.46 -7.59
C ASP A 89 13.68 -1.14 -6.44
N SER A 90 13.01 -2.22 -6.76
CA SER A 90 12.07 -2.94 -5.90
C SER A 90 11.88 -4.34 -6.45
N SER A 91 11.53 -5.30 -5.58
CA SER A 91 11.37 -6.69 -6.01
C SER A 91 10.31 -6.83 -7.10
N LEU A 92 10.54 -7.74 -8.06
CA LEU A 92 9.59 -7.99 -9.16
C LEU A 92 8.18 -8.28 -8.63
N LYS A 93 8.07 -9.09 -7.57
CA LYS A 93 6.80 -9.42 -6.90
C LYS A 93 6.10 -8.17 -6.34
N SER A 94 6.85 -7.27 -5.72
CA SER A 94 6.28 -6.02 -5.19
C SER A 94 5.80 -5.10 -6.32
N LYS A 95 6.56 -5.01 -7.42
CA LYS A 95 6.16 -4.24 -8.61
C LYS A 95 4.90 -4.80 -9.27
N GLU A 96 4.81 -6.12 -9.41
CA GLU A 96 3.61 -6.79 -9.95
C GLU A 96 2.37 -6.53 -9.11
N ARG A 97 2.47 -6.70 -7.78
CA ARG A 97 1.38 -6.39 -6.85
C ARG A 97 0.97 -4.93 -6.92
N ALA A 98 1.93 -4.00 -6.99
CA ALA A 98 1.62 -2.58 -7.10
C ALA A 98 0.83 -2.27 -8.37
N ARG A 99 1.27 -2.81 -9.52
CA ARG A 99 0.53 -2.68 -10.79
C ARG A 99 -0.86 -3.29 -10.72
N GLU A 100 -1.00 -4.47 -10.11
CA GLU A 100 -2.29 -5.12 -9.95
C GLU A 100 -3.26 -4.25 -9.13
N ILE A 101 -2.82 -3.74 -7.98
CA ILE A 101 -3.64 -2.87 -7.13
C ILE A 101 -4.09 -1.62 -7.90
N LEU A 102 -3.18 -0.97 -8.63
CA LEU A 102 -3.48 0.21 -9.44
C LEU A 102 -4.50 -0.09 -10.55
N LYS A 103 -4.40 -1.25 -11.20
CA LYS A 103 -5.38 -1.67 -12.22
C LYS A 103 -6.75 -1.95 -11.60
N LEU A 104 -6.77 -2.68 -10.48
CA LEU A 104 -8.00 -3.14 -9.81
C LEU A 104 -8.94 -1.98 -9.47
N HIS A 105 -8.40 -0.86 -9.00
CA HIS A 105 -9.17 0.33 -8.57
C HIS A 105 -9.01 1.54 -9.48
N SER A 106 -8.59 1.32 -10.73
CA SER A 106 -8.31 2.37 -11.72
C SER A 106 -9.50 3.32 -11.95
N LYS A 107 -10.73 2.82 -11.95
CA LYS A 107 -11.95 3.63 -12.13
C LYS A 107 -12.13 4.70 -11.04
N VAL A 108 -11.61 4.44 -9.84
CA VAL A 108 -11.75 5.34 -8.67
C VAL A 108 -10.57 6.30 -8.59
N TRP A 109 -9.36 5.84 -8.94
CA TRP A 109 -8.14 6.60 -8.68
C TRP A 109 -7.61 7.38 -9.88
N ARG A 110 -7.78 6.90 -11.12
CA ARG A 110 -7.06 7.43 -12.31
C ARG A 110 -7.38 8.90 -12.63
N SER A 111 -8.56 9.39 -12.26
CA SER A 111 -8.98 10.78 -12.46
C SER A 111 -8.81 11.66 -11.21
N SER A 112 -8.21 11.14 -10.14
CA SER A 112 -8.08 11.87 -8.88
C SER A 112 -6.97 12.92 -8.96
N ALA A 113 -7.31 14.15 -8.59
CA ALA A 113 -6.34 15.24 -8.41
C ALA A 113 -5.35 15.00 -7.26
N CYS A 114 -5.58 13.99 -6.41
CA CYS A 114 -4.67 13.63 -5.31
C CYS A 114 -3.41 12.89 -5.81
N ILE A 115 -3.34 12.54 -7.09
CA ILE A 115 -2.18 11.86 -7.67
C ILE A 115 -1.35 12.87 -8.48
N PRO A 116 -0.07 13.08 -8.12
CA PRO A 116 0.81 13.98 -8.87
C PRO A 116 0.88 13.63 -10.36
N ALA A 117 0.83 14.64 -11.23
CA ALA A 117 0.80 14.47 -12.68
C ALA A 117 2.00 13.66 -13.22
N ASN A 118 3.19 13.83 -12.62
CA ASN A 118 4.38 13.07 -12.99
C ASN A 118 4.27 11.57 -12.67
N LEU A 119 3.39 11.17 -11.75
CA LEU A 119 3.12 9.76 -11.44
C LEU A 119 2.01 9.18 -12.33
N MET A 120 1.19 10.02 -12.96
CA MET A 120 0.12 9.56 -13.86
C MET A 120 0.65 8.87 -15.11
N SER A 121 1.81 9.30 -15.62
CA SER A 121 2.50 8.61 -16.73
C SER A 121 2.90 7.17 -16.37
N THR A 122 3.02 6.85 -15.08
CA THR A 122 3.44 5.52 -14.59
C THR A 122 2.27 4.64 -14.16
N TYR A 123 1.05 5.18 -14.24
CA TYR A 123 -0.14 4.39 -14.02
C TYR A 123 -0.25 3.31 -15.11
N PRO A 124 -0.48 2.02 -14.75
CA PRO A 124 -0.58 0.98 -15.75
C PRO A 124 -1.64 1.31 -16.81
N SER A 125 -1.36 1.03 -18.08
CA SER A 125 -2.39 0.96 -19.10
C SER A 125 -3.40 -0.13 -18.69
N CYS A 126 -4.69 0.14 -18.88
CA CYS A 126 -5.75 -0.82 -18.59
C CYS A 126 -5.50 -2.09 -19.40
#